data_AF-A0A7C5BXX2-F1
#
_entry.id   AF-A0A7C5BXX2-F1
#
_cell.length_a   1.000
_cell.length_b   1.000
_cell.length_c   1.000
_cell.angle_alpha   90.00
_cell.angle_beta   90.00
_cell.angle_gamma   90.00
#
_symmetry.space_group_name_H-M   'P 1'
#
loop_
_entity.id
_entity.type
_entity.pdbx_description
1 polymer ?
#
loop_
_entity_poly.entity_id
_entity_poly.type
_entity_poly.pdbx_seq_one_letter_code
_entity_poly.pdbx_strand_id
1 'polypeptide(L)'
;MPAQKGRVPSIYQLKITLKHTEPPVWRRIQVPGNLDLIDLHDITQVFMGWDNDHLFEFVIGDVRYQDEHEDDNRGIKNAYNTRISSVFVRKGSKGAYIYDFGDYWEHEVLVEAISDPEPGVKYPLCVDGERACPPEDCGGVGGYYRLLEILKDPNHEEHDDMLEWVGHNIDPSKFDCEEANKRLPHRKVLVRADGKQREHENPSRNRQDG
;
A
#
# COMPACT_ATOMS: atom_id res chain seq x y z
N MET A 1 30.26 16.24 20.14
CA MET A 1 28.95 16.60 19.57
C MET A 1 27.92 15.66 20.19
N PRO A 2 26.94 16.14 20.98
CA PRO A 2 25.90 15.24 21.48
C PRO A 2 25.00 14.81 20.31
N ALA A 3 24.68 13.52 20.23
CA ALA A 3 23.80 12.96 19.21
C ALA A 3 22.41 13.63 19.29
N GLN A 4 21.87 14.07 18.15
CA GLN A 4 20.48 14.51 18.07
C GLN A 4 19.58 13.33 18.44
N LYS A 5 18.76 13.50 19.49
CA LYS A 5 17.61 12.61 19.76
C LYS A 5 16.79 12.52 18.46
N GLY A 6 16.60 11.30 17.95
CA GLY A 6 15.89 11.07 16.69
C GLY A 6 14.50 11.71 16.73
N ARG A 7 14.24 12.65 15.81
CA ARG A 7 12.93 13.27 15.66
C ARG A 7 11.93 12.16 15.29
N VAL A 8 10.80 12.12 16.00
CA VAL A 8 9.70 11.21 15.67
C VAL A 8 9.26 11.50 14.23
N PRO A 9 9.11 10.50 13.35
CA PRO A 9 8.78 10.74 11.95
C PRO A 9 7.39 11.35 11.82
N SER A 10 7.25 12.31 10.90
CA SER A 10 5.94 12.86 10.53
C SER A 10 5.07 11.78 9.88
N ILE A 11 3.77 11.89 10.11
CA ILE A 11 2.75 11.02 9.53
C ILE A 11 2.18 11.67 8.27
N TYR A 12 2.12 10.88 7.21
CA TYR A 12 1.60 11.26 5.91
C TYR A 12 0.21 10.68 5.75
N GLN A 13 -0.80 11.54 5.60
CA GLN A 13 -2.11 11.10 5.12
C GLN A 13 -2.10 11.09 3.60
N LEU A 14 -2.19 9.88 3.05
CA LEU A 14 -2.20 9.63 1.62
C LEU A 14 -3.60 9.20 1.20
N LYS A 15 -4.11 9.78 0.12
CA LYS A 15 -5.24 9.23 -0.63
C LYS A 15 -4.69 8.47 -1.83
N ILE A 16 -4.98 7.18 -1.91
CA ILE A 16 -4.62 6.30 -3.02
C ILE A 16 -5.89 5.98 -3.79
N THR A 17 -5.96 6.39 -5.05
CA THR A 17 -7.16 6.24 -5.88
C THR A 17 -6.83 5.43 -7.12
N LEU A 18 -7.52 4.31 -7.32
CA LEU A 18 -7.38 3.50 -8.52
C LEU A 18 -8.00 4.25 -9.71
N LYS A 19 -7.18 4.51 -10.74
CA LYS A 19 -7.58 5.27 -11.91
C LYS A 19 -8.49 4.44 -12.80
N HIS A 20 -9.26 5.13 -13.64
CA HIS A 20 -10.15 4.53 -14.63
C HIS A 20 -11.29 3.65 -14.07
N THR A 21 -11.53 3.72 -12.76
CA THR A 21 -12.70 3.15 -12.11
C THR A 21 -13.81 4.18 -11.88
N GLU A 22 -15.06 3.77 -12.10
CA GLU A 22 -16.27 4.54 -11.90
C GLU A 22 -17.37 3.60 -11.36
N PRO A 23 -17.89 3.84 -10.15
CA PRO A 23 -17.47 4.90 -9.23
C PRO A 23 -16.10 4.62 -8.59
N PRO A 24 -15.40 5.64 -8.07
CA PRO A 24 -13.98 5.54 -7.75
C PRO A 24 -13.72 4.53 -6.64
N VAL A 25 -12.71 3.69 -6.83
CA VAL A 25 -12.13 2.84 -5.78
C VAL A 25 -10.94 3.58 -5.15
N TRP A 26 -10.95 3.75 -3.83
CA TRP A 26 -9.87 4.49 -3.16
C TRP A 26 -9.70 4.13 -1.69
N ARG A 27 -8.50 4.43 -1.17
CA ARG A 27 -8.12 4.27 0.24
C ARG A 27 -7.52 5.57 0.75
N ARG A 28 -7.78 5.90 2.01
CA ARG A 28 -7.07 6.94 2.75
C ARG A 28 -6.32 6.30 3.89
N ILE A 29 -5.01 6.46 3.85
CA ILE A 29 -4.08 5.78 4.76
C ILE A 29 -3.16 6.80 5.41
N GLN A 30 -2.69 6.46 6.60
CA GLN A 30 -1.71 7.22 7.36
C GLN A 30 -0.46 6.37 7.53
N VAL A 31 0.69 6.89 7.08
CA VAL A 31 1.97 6.17 7.09
C VAL A 31 3.11 7.05 7.62
N PRO A 32 4.11 6.51 8.34
CA PRO A 32 5.29 7.27 8.72
C PRO A 32 6.11 7.66 7.49
N GLY A 33 6.48 8.94 7.36
CA GLY A 33 7.21 9.45 6.20
C GLY A 33 8.66 8.95 6.08
N ASN A 34 9.19 8.30 7.11
CA ASN A 34 10.51 7.69 7.10
C ASN A 34 10.52 6.24 6.58
N LEU A 35 9.35 5.68 6.27
CA LEU A 35 9.25 4.44 5.50
C LEU A 35 9.75 4.65 4.08
N ASP A 36 10.23 3.57 3.47
CA ASP A 36 10.66 3.56 2.09
C ASP A 36 9.48 3.27 1.14
N LEU A 37 9.64 3.53 -0.16
CA LEU A 37 8.58 3.31 -1.15
C LEU A 37 8.20 1.83 -1.26
N ILE A 38 9.12 0.90 -0.99
CA ILE A 38 8.79 -0.52 -0.89
C ILE A 38 7.80 -0.81 0.24
N ASP A 39 7.92 -0.12 1.39
CA ASP A 39 6.94 -0.29 2.47
C ASP A 39 5.58 0.29 2.04
N LEU A 40 5.57 1.41 1.31
CA LEU A 40 4.32 1.97 0.78
C LEU A 40 3.65 1.01 -0.21
N HIS A 41 4.43 0.32 -1.04
CA HIS A 41 3.95 -0.76 -1.91
C HIS A 41 3.31 -1.88 -1.10
N ASP A 42 4.03 -2.49 -0.14
CA ASP A 42 3.52 -3.55 0.74
C ASP A 42 2.21 -3.13 1.45
N ILE A 43 2.16 -1.89 1.95
CA ILE A 43 0.98 -1.34 2.65
C ILE A 43 -0.20 -1.15 1.68
N THR A 44 0.06 -0.68 0.46
CA THR A 44 -0.98 -0.45 -0.54
C THR A 44 -1.60 -1.78 -0.97
N GLN A 45 -0.79 -2.82 -1.20
CA GLN A 45 -1.23 -4.17 -1.51
C GLN A 45 -2.21 -4.70 -0.46
N VAL A 46 -1.85 -4.61 0.83
CA VAL A 46 -2.73 -5.03 1.94
C VAL A 46 -4.07 -4.28 1.95
N PHE A 47 -4.06 -2.96 1.74
CA PHE A 47 -5.28 -2.16 1.78
C PHE A 47 -6.14 -2.25 0.52
N MET A 48 -5.55 -2.62 -0.63
CA MET A 48 -6.29 -2.98 -1.82
C MET A 48 -6.85 -4.42 -1.74
N GLY A 49 -6.26 -5.28 -0.91
CA GLY A 49 -6.65 -6.69 -0.80
C GLY A 49 -6.04 -7.54 -1.90
N TRP A 50 -4.80 -7.20 -2.25
CA TRP A 50 -3.98 -7.81 -3.28
C TRP A 50 -2.85 -8.63 -2.66
N ASP A 51 -2.35 -9.59 -3.42
CA ASP A 51 -1.46 -10.67 -3.04
C ASP A 51 0.02 -10.38 -3.36
N ASN A 52 0.30 -9.30 -4.10
CA ASN A 52 1.65 -8.84 -4.40
C ASN A 52 2.47 -9.83 -5.25
N ASP A 53 1.84 -10.39 -6.28
CA ASP A 53 2.43 -11.36 -7.20
C ASP A 53 3.11 -10.74 -8.44
N HIS A 54 2.93 -9.44 -8.66
CA HIS A 54 3.40 -8.75 -9.87
C HIS A 54 4.40 -7.61 -9.63
N LEU A 55 5.05 -7.17 -10.71
CA LEU A 55 5.93 -6.02 -10.71
C LEU A 55 5.17 -4.72 -10.41
N PHE A 56 5.87 -3.76 -9.81
CA PHE A 56 5.33 -2.44 -9.53
C PHE A 56 6.31 -1.33 -9.87
N GLU A 57 5.78 -0.11 -9.94
CA GLU A 57 6.59 1.10 -9.91
C GLU A 57 5.85 2.30 -9.32
N PHE A 58 6.61 3.25 -8.77
CA PHE A 58 6.13 4.61 -8.53
C PHE A 58 6.70 5.57 -9.57
N VAL A 59 5.87 6.51 -10.04
CA VAL A 59 6.31 7.61 -10.90
C VAL A 59 6.02 8.92 -10.19
N ILE A 60 7.08 9.65 -9.82
CA ILE A 60 6.96 10.90 -9.04
C ILE A 60 7.76 11.98 -9.76
N GLY A 61 7.05 12.94 -10.38
CA GLY A 61 7.65 13.82 -11.37
C GLY A 61 8.14 13.00 -12.57
N ASP A 62 9.39 13.23 -12.99
CA ASP A 62 10.01 12.52 -14.11
C ASP A 62 10.85 11.31 -13.66
N VAL A 63 10.75 10.89 -12.40
CA VAL A 63 11.57 9.81 -11.81
C VAL A 63 10.71 8.58 -11.57
N ARG A 64 11.22 7.42 -11.97
CA ARG A 64 10.59 6.12 -11.74
C ARG A 64 11.29 5.41 -10.58
N TYR A 65 10.53 4.72 -9.74
CA TYR A 65 11.03 3.96 -8.61
C TYR A 65 10.49 2.53 -8.68
N GLN A 66 11.36 1.55 -8.75
CA GLN A 66 11.02 0.14 -8.96
C GLN A 66 11.62 -0.73 -7.85
N ASP A 67 11.46 -2.07 -7.94
CA ASP A 67 12.08 -3.08 -7.07
C ASP A 67 13.63 -2.95 -7.04
N GLU A 68 14.38 -3.87 -6.43
CA GLU A 68 15.85 -3.84 -6.33
C GLU A 68 16.55 -3.70 -7.69
N HIS A 69 16.64 -2.48 -8.18
CA HIS A 69 17.34 -2.08 -9.37
C HIS A 69 18.57 -1.28 -8.97
N GLU A 70 19.70 -1.53 -9.64
CA GLU A 70 20.81 -0.60 -9.63
C GLU A 70 20.34 0.68 -10.33
N ASP A 71 20.50 1.82 -9.65
CA ASP A 71 20.18 3.14 -10.22
C ASP A 71 20.82 3.24 -11.61
N ASP A 72 19.97 3.40 -12.63
CA ASP A 72 20.44 3.43 -14.01
C ASP A 72 20.44 4.84 -14.59
N ASN A 73 21.18 5.03 -15.68
CA ASN A 73 21.23 6.31 -16.39
C ASN A 73 19.91 6.65 -17.11
N ARG A 74 18.84 5.86 -16.96
CA ARG A 74 17.53 6.08 -17.59
C ARG A 74 16.52 6.68 -16.62
N GLY A 75 16.94 7.05 -15.41
CA GLY A 75 16.09 7.73 -14.42
C GLY A 75 15.23 6.79 -13.59
N ILE A 76 15.59 5.50 -13.54
CA ILE A 76 15.00 4.51 -12.63
C ILE A 76 15.82 4.49 -11.34
N LYS A 77 15.13 4.60 -10.22
CA LYS A 77 15.71 4.57 -8.87
C LYS A 77 15.16 3.41 -8.05
N ASN A 78 15.89 3.05 -7.01
CA ASN A 78 15.51 1.96 -6.12
C ASN A 78 14.44 2.38 -5.08
N ALA A 79 13.33 1.64 -4.99
CA ALA A 79 12.26 1.87 -4.01
C ALA A 79 12.60 1.48 -2.56
N TYR A 80 13.58 0.59 -2.34
CA TYR A 80 13.97 0.08 -1.02
C TYR A 80 14.75 1.09 -0.17
N ASN A 81 15.37 2.08 -0.81
CA ASN A 81 16.18 3.10 -0.14
C ASN A 81 15.67 4.53 -0.37
N THR A 82 14.44 4.64 -0.90
CA THR A 82 13.80 5.93 -1.16
C THR A 82 12.67 6.14 -0.17
N ARG A 83 12.88 7.05 0.79
CA ARG A 83 11.85 7.42 1.77
C ARG A 83 10.66 8.13 1.15
N ILE A 84 9.46 7.86 1.65
CA ILE A 84 8.23 8.59 1.29
C ILE A 84 8.45 10.10 1.42
N SER A 85 9.04 10.54 2.54
CA SER A 85 9.28 11.97 2.81
C SER A 85 10.29 12.65 1.90
N SER A 86 11.16 11.90 1.19
CA SER A 86 12.13 12.50 0.28
C SER A 86 11.54 12.84 -1.09
N VAL A 87 10.46 12.15 -1.48
CA VAL A 87 9.81 12.30 -2.79
C VAL A 87 8.45 12.98 -2.68
N PHE A 88 7.70 12.71 -1.62
CA PHE A 88 6.47 13.41 -1.25
C PHE A 88 6.79 14.52 -0.25
N VAL A 89 7.30 15.65 -0.76
CA VAL A 89 7.91 16.68 0.10
C VAL A 89 6.92 17.62 0.79
N ARG A 90 5.65 17.66 0.37
CA ARG A 90 4.63 18.57 0.93
C ARG A 90 3.21 18.06 0.73
N LYS A 91 2.26 18.65 1.46
CA LYS A 91 0.83 18.57 1.13
C LYS A 91 0.60 18.95 -0.34
N GLY A 92 -0.18 18.15 -1.04
CA GLY A 92 -0.45 18.31 -2.47
C GLY A 92 0.60 17.69 -3.39
N SER A 93 1.68 17.10 -2.86
CA SER A 93 2.54 16.22 -3.66
C SER A 93 1.73 15.06 -4.22
N LYS A 94 2.01 14.69 -5.47
CA LYS A 94 1.33 13.64 -6.22
C LYS A 94 2.34 12.73 -6.89
N GLY A 95 1.94 11.48 -7.11
CA GLY A 95 2.66 10.50 -7.91
C GLY A 95 1.71 9.40 -8.40
N ALA A 96 2.17 8.59 -9.33
CA ALA A 96 1.49 7.37 -9.75
C ALA A 96 2.12 6.16 -9.04
N TYR A 97 1.29 5.17 -8.72
CA TYR A 97 1.70 3.82 -8.32
C TYR A 97 1.08 2.85 -9.31
N ILE A 98 1.91 2.20 -10.11
CA ILE A 98 1.50 1.24 -11.14
C ILE A 98 1.84 -0.14 -10.62
N TYR A 99 0.86 -1.02 -10.58
CA TYR A 99 1.02 -2.42 -10.19
C TYR A 99 0.52 -3.32 -11.31
N ASP A 100 1.22 -4.44 -11.52
CA ASP A 100 1.03 -5.36 -12.63
C ASP A 100 1.21 -4.68 -14.00
N PHE A 101 2.31 -4.95 -14.68
CA PHE A 101 2.58 -4.37 -16.00
C PHE A 101 1.78 -5.03 -17.14
N GLY A 102 1.12 -6.15 -16.87
CA GLY A 102 0.14 -6.77 -17.75
C GLY A 102 -1.21 -6.07 -17.65
N ASP A 103 -1.84 -6.11 -16.47
CA ASP A 103 -3.16 -5.54 -16.23
C ASP A 103 -3.17 -4.01 -16.08
N TYR A 104 -2.00 -3.43 -15.77
CA TYR A 104 -1.75 -2.00 -15.69
C TYR A 104 -2.64 -1.26 -14.68
N TRP A 105 -2.60 -1.68 -13.42
CA TRP A 105 -3.33 -1.04 -12.34
C TRP A 105 -2.66 0.27 -11.91
N GLU A 106 -3.07 1.37 -12.53
CA GLU A 106 -2.59 2.71 -12.20
C GLU A 106 -3.35 3.34 -11.02
N HIS A 107 -2.64 3.78 -10.00
CA HIS A 107 -3.18 4.52 -8.86
C HIS A 107 -2.58 5.92 -8.79
N GLU A 108 -3.38 6.93 -8.49
CA GLU A 108 -2.86 8.22 -8.03
C GLU A 108 -2.64 8.17 -6.52
N VAL A 109 -1.44 8.55 -6.09
CA VAL A 109 -1.07 8.78 -4.68
C VAL A 109 -1.01 10.29 -4.44
N LEU A 110 -1.88 10.80 -3.56
CA LEU A 110 -1.95 12.21 -3.20
C LEU A 110 -1.68 12.40 -1.70
N VAL A 111 -0.76 13.31 -1.36
CA VAL A 111 -0.56 13.76 0.03
C VAL A 111 -1.63 14.78 0.42
N GLU A 112 -2.58 14.38 1.26
CA GLU A 112 -3.64 15.27 1.76
C GLU A 112 -3.19 16.08 2.98
N ALA A 113 -2.36 15.48 3.85
CA ALA A 113 -1.83 16.11 5.05
C ALA A 113 -0.49 15.50 5.50
N ILE A 114 0.28 16.29 6.22
CA ILE A 114 1.49 15.86 6.94
C ILE A 114 1.38 16.41 8.36
N SER A 115 1.47 15.55 9.37
CA SER A 115 1.28 15.91 10.78
C SER A 115 2.30 15.21 11.69
N ASP A 116 2.34 15.61 12.95
CA ASP A 116 3.01 14.82 13.99
C ASP A 116 2.17 13.57 14.31
N PRO A 117 2.79 12.48 14.77
CA PRO A 117 2.06 11.28 15.15
C PRO A 117 1.20 11.50 16.39
N GLU A 118 -0.02 10.97 16.34
CA GLU A 118 -0.96 11.00 17.45
C GLU A 118 -0.58 9.99 18.56
N PRO A 119 -0.58 10.41 19.84
CA PRO A 119 -0.32 9.50 20.97
C PRO A 119 -1.27 8.30 21.01
N GLY A 120 -0.71 7.09 21.15
CA GLY A 120 -1.48 5.85 21.25
C GLY A 120 -1.93 5.24 19.91
N VAL A 121 -1.79 5.97 18.81
CA VAL A 121 -2.08 5.46 17.47
C VAL A 121 -0.89 4.64 16.94
N LYS A 122 -1.21 3.55 16.25
CA LYS A 122 -0.24 2.70 15.54
C LYS A 122 -0.41 2.94 14.05
N TYR A 123 0.71 3.09 13.37
CA TYR A 123 0.77 3.25 11.92
C TYR A 123 1.51 2.06 11.30
N PRO A 124 1.20 1.66 10.05
CA PRO A 124 0.24 2.29 9.14
C PRO A 124 -1.23 2.06 9.55
N LEU A 125 -2.12 2.94 9.10
CA LEU A 125 -3.54 2.89 9.43
C LEU A 125 -4.39 3.36 8.24
N CYS A 126 -5.36 2.56 7.82
CA CYS A 126 -6.44 3.00 6.95
C CYS A 126 -7.52 3.69 7.79
N VAL A 127 -7.85 4.92 7.44
CA VAL A 127 -8.82 5.75 8.18
C VAL A 127 -10.10 5.99 7.42
N ASP A 128 -10.10 5.73 6.11
CA ASP A 128 -11.26 5.88 5.24
C ASP A 128 -11.04 5.16 3.90
N GLY A 129 -12.10 4.91 3.14
CA GLY A 129 -12.03 4.31 1.82
C GLY A 129 -13.39 3.86 1.31
N GLU A 130 -13.47 3.60 0.01
CA GLU A 130 -14.70 3.15 -0.63
C GLU A 130 -14.41 2.05 -1.65
N ARG A 131 -15.37 1.11 -1.75
CA ARG A 131 -15.45 0.02 -2.74
C ARG A 131 -14.36 -1.04 -2.63
N ALA A 132 -14.71 -2.27 -3.00
CA ALA A 132 -13.73 -3.33 -3.12
C ALA A 132 -12.76 -2.99 -4.26
N CYS A 133 -11.49 -3.35 -4.12
CA CYS A 133 -10.56 -3.29 -5.25
C CYS A 133 -10.91 -4.41 -6.24
N PRO A 134 -10.68 -4.21 -7.56
CA PRO A 134 -10.77 -5.30 -8.51
C PRO A 134 -9.92 -6.50 -8.07
N PRO A 135 -10.36 -7.75 -8.31
CA PRO A 135 -9.50 -8.92 -8.11
C PRO A 135 -8.23 -8.81 -8.93
N GLU A 136 -7.12 -9.34 -8.42
CA GLU A 136 -5.92 -9.54 -9.26
C GLU A 136 -6.24 -10.45 -10.45
N ASP A 137 -5.47 -10.30 -11.53
CA ASP A 137 -5.54 -11.09 -12.76
C ASP A 137 -6.91 -11.07 -13.47
N CYS A 138 -7.78 -10.10 -13.16
CA CYS A 138 -9.07 -9.98 -13.83
C CYS A 138 -8.97 -9.33 -15.22
N GLY A 139 -7.77 -8.98 -15.70
CA GLY A 139 -7.55 -8.41 -17.04
C GLY A 139 -7.62 -6.88 -17.05
N GLY A 140 -7.11 -6.25 -16.00
CA GLY A 140 -7.10 -4.80 -15.84
C GLY A 140 -8.51 -4.21 -15.71
N VAL A 141 -8.59 -2.89 -15.86
CA VAL A 141 -9.86 -2.15 -15.69
C VAL A 141 -10.96 -2.63 -16.63
N GLY A 142 -10.60 -2.98 -17.88
CA GLY A 142 -11.56 -3.50 -18.86
C GLY A 142 -12.10 -4.88 -18.47
N GLY A 143 -11.20 -5.77 -18.07
CA GLY A 143 -11.59 -7.11 -17.60
C GLY A 143 -12.41 -7.07 -16.31
N TYR A 144 -12.11 -6.14 -15.38
CA TYR A 144 -12.93 -5.90 -14.20
C TYR A 144 -14.37 -5.53 -14.53
N TYR A 145 -14.61 -4.60 -15.46
CA TYR A 145 -15.99 -4.25 -15.84
C TYR A 145 -16.71 -5.38 -16.55
N ARG A 146 -16.01 -6.12 -17.43
CA ARG A 146 -16.56 -7.33 -18.05
C ARG A 146 -17.00 -8.33 -16.98
N LEU A 147 -16.17 -8.56 -15.97
CA LEU A 147 -16.49 -9.42 -14.83
C LEU A 147 -17.74 -8.93 -14.09
N LEU A 148 -17.85 -7.63 -13.79
CA LEU A 148 -19.04 -7.07 -13.14
C LEU A 148 -20.31 -7.22 -13.99
N GLU A 149 -20.21 -7.09 -15.31
CA GLU A 149 -21.32 -7.31 -16.24
C GLU A 149 -21.79 -8.76 -16.22
N ILE A 150 -20.85 -9.71 -16.26
CA ILE A 150 -21.13 -11.15 -16.18
C ILE A 150 -21.82 -11.48 -14.86
N LEU A 151 -21.25 -11.05 -13.72
CA LEU A 151 -21.79 -11.35 -12.38
C LEU A 151 -23.15 -10.68 -12.10
N LYS A 152 -23.54 -9.67 -12.89
CA LYS A 152 -24.83 -8.99 -12.75
C LYS A 152 -25.97 -9.74 -13.44
N ASP A 153 -25.68 -10.58 -14.43
CA ASP A 153 -26.67 -11.38 -15.15
C ASP A 153 -26.55 -12.87 -14.81
N PRO A 154 -27.42 -13.41 -13.92
CA PRO A 154 -27.45 -14.83 -13.59
C PRO A 154 -27.71 -15.78 -14.76
N ASN A 155 -28.09 -15.27 -15.94
CA ASN A 155 -28.30 -16.07 -17.15
C ASN A 155 -27.13 -15.97 -18.13
N HIS A 156 -26.08 -15.19 -17.82
CA HIS A 156 -24.90 -15.12 -18.66
C HIS A 156 -24.19 -16.48 -18.68
N GLU A 157 -23.72 -16.91 -19.84
CA GLU A 157 -23.12 -18.25 -20.00
C GLU A 157 -21.90 -18.48 -19.10
N GLU A 158 -21.10 -17.43 -18.87
CA GLU A 158 -19.94 -17.43 -17.96
C GLU A 158 -20.28 -17.10 -16.49
N HIS A 159 -21.56 -16.90 -16.11
CA HIS A 159 -21.92 -16.40 -14.77
C HIS A 159 -21.40 -17.30 -13.64
N ASP A 160 -21.72 -18.59 -13.70
CA ASP A 160 -21.40 -19.52 -12.61
C ASP A 160 -19.89 -19.77 -12.50
N ASP A 161 -19.20 -19.89 -13.65
CA ASP A 161 -17.74 -20.05 -13.71
C ASP A 161 -17.02 -18.82 -13.14
N MET A 162 -17.46 -17.62 -13.49
CA MET A 162 -16.87 -16.39 -12.97
C MET A 162 -17.19 -16.18 -11.49
N LEU A 163 -18.39 -16.55 -11.02
CA LEU A 163 -18.76 -16.47 -9.62
C LEU A 163 -17.93 -17.43 -8.75
N GLU A 164 -17.63 -18.64 -9.26
CA GLU A 164 -16.71 -19.57 -8.61
C GLU A 164 -15.27 -19.00 -8.60
N TRP A 165 -14.79 -18.48 -9.74
CA TRP A 165 -13.44 -17.92 -9.87
C TRP A 165 -13.19 -16.75 -8.90
N VAL A 166 -14.13 -15.80 -8.79
CA VAL A 166 -13.97 -14.67 -7.85
C VAL A 166 -14.12 -15.06 -6.38
N GLY A 167 -14.60 -16.28 -6.11
CA GLY A 167 -15.11 -16.67 -4.81
C GLY A 167 -16.47 -16.01 -4.53
N HIS A 168 -17.43 -16.79 -4.06
CA HIS A 168 -18.87 -16.50 -3.93
C HIS A 168 -19.32 -15.24 -3.12
N ASN A 169 -18.46 -14.26 -2.87
CA ASN A 169 -18.73 -13.16 -1.95
C ASN A 169 -18.11 -11.78 -2.33
N ILE A 170 -17.82 -11.53 -3.61
CA ILE A 170 -17.38 -10.19 -4.03
C ILE A 170 -18.57 -9.24 -4.10
N ASP A 171 -18.63 -8.32 -3.14
CA ASP A 171 -19.49 -7.14 -3.22
C ASP A 171 -18.63 -5.93 -3.63
N PRO A 172 -18.68 -5.49 -4.91
CA PRO A 172 -17.81 -4.41 -5.41
C PRO A 172 -18.09 -3.07 -4.72
N SER A 173 -19.22 -2.93 -4.00
CA SER A 173 -19.56 -1.70 -3.28
C SER A 173 -18.95 -1.64 -1.88
N LYS A 174 -18.47 -2.76 -1.32
CA LYS A 174 -18.07 -2.84 0.08
C LYS A 174 -16.57 -2.67 0.30
N PHE A 175 -16.23 -1.82 1.26
CA PHE A 175 -14.90 -1.72 1.85
C PHE A 175 -15.05 -1.43 3.35
N ASP A 176 -14.18 -1.99 4.17
CA ASP A 176 -14.17 -1.80 5.61
C ASP A 176 -12.73 -1.56 6.10
N CYS A 177 -12.50 -0.38 6.67
CA CYS A 177 -11.18 0.02 7.16
C CYS A 177 -10.71 -0.86 8.32
N GLU A 178 -11.60 -1.27 9.23
CA GLU A 178 -11.23 -2.10 10.39
C GLU A 178 -10.75 -3.47 9.93
N GLU A 179 -11.47 -4.10 9.01
CA GLU A 179 -11.05 -5.38 8.42
C GLU A 179 -9.75 -5.25 7.63
N ALA A 180 -9.59 -4.17 6.85
CA ALA A 180 -8.34 -3.92 6.14
C ALA A 180 -7.15 -3.71 7.09
N ASN A 181 -7.35 -2.99 8.20
CA ASN A 181 -6.32 -2.79 9.22
C ASN A 181 -5.92 -4.08 9.95
N LYS A 182 -6.84 -5.04 10.13
CA LYS A 182 -6.53 -6.35 10.73
C LYS A 182 -5.61 -7.21 9.86
N ARG A 183 -5.56 -6.97 8.55
CA ARG A 183 -4.70 -7.71 7.60
C ARG A 183 -3.24 -7.28 7.67
N LEU A 184 -2.93 -6.14 8.27
CA LEU A 184 -1.56 -5.67 8.39
C LEU A 184 -0.71 -6.69 9.17
N PRO A 185 0.49 -7.06 8.66
CA PRO A 185 1.34 -8.02 9.34
C PRO A 185 1.81 -7.44 10.68
N HIS A 186 1.74 -8.24 11.75
CA HIS A 186 2.05 -7.81 13.12
C HIS A 186 3.51 -7.33 13.33
N ARG A 187 4.40 -7.54 12.35
CA ARG A 187 5.86 -7.41 12.48
C ARG A 187 6.48 -6.21 11.78
N LYS A 188 5.84 -5.59 10.79
CA LYS A 188 6.44 -4.47 10.05
C LYS A 188 5.76 -3.16 10.48
N VAL A 189 6.58 -2.21 10.90
CA VAL A 189 6.19 -0.82 11.20
C VAL A 189 5.25 -0.67 12.39
N LEU A 190 5.81 -0.50 13.59
CA LEU A 190 5.08 0.11 14.70
C LEU A 190 5.93 1.26 15.22
N VAL A 191 5.77 2.44 14.62
CA VAL A 191 6.20 3.68 15.28
C VAL A 191 5.17 3.95 16.36
N ARG A 192 5.53 3.71 17.62
CA ARG A 192 4.76 4.26 18.73
C ARG A 192 5.21 5.71 18.96
N ALA A 193 4.26 6.60 19.23
CA ALA A 193 4.53 8.02 19.47
C ALA A 193 5.46 8.30 20.67
N ASP A 194 5.66 7.31 21.54
CA ASP A 194 6.64 7.30 22.61
C ASP A 194 7.97 6.71 22.11
N GLY A 195 8.95 7.58 21.86
CA GLY A 195 10.29 7.28 21.32
C GLY A 195 11.19 6.36 22.16
N LYS A 196 10.68 5.22 22.61
CA LYS A 196 11.46 4.12 23.16
C LYS A 196 11.63 3.04 22.09
N GLN A 197 12.84 2.96 21.54
CA GLN A 197 13.28 1.79 20.78
C GLN A 197 13.10 0.54 21.65
N ARG A 198 12.61 -0.57 21.07
CA ARG A 198 12.62 -1.87 21.75
C ARG A 198 14.07 -2.25 22.03
N GLU A 199 14.40 -2.51 23.29
CA GLU A 199 15.61 -3.24 23.64
C GLU A 199 15.46 -4.67 23.12
N HIS A 200 16.41 -5.10 22.29
CA HIS A 200 16.56 -6.51 21.94
C HIS A 200 17.08 -7.25 23.17
N GLU A 201 16.23 -8.02 23.84
CA GLU A 201 16.70 -9.06 24.76
C GLU A 201 17.41 -10.14 23.94
N ASN A 202 18.73 -10.21 24.12
CA ASN A 202 19.61 -11.20 23.53
C ASN A 202 19.48 -12.48 24.38
N PRO A 203 19.05 -13.65 23.85
CA PRO A 203 19.05 -14.87 24.62
C PRO A 203 20.50 -15.32 24.81
N SER A 204 20.99 -15.14 26.03
CA SER A 204 22.28 -15.62 26.50
C SER A 204 22.46 -17.10 26.17
N ARG A 205 23.51 -17.40 25.38
CA ARG A 205 24.05 -18.75 25.19
C ARG A 205 24.39 -19.33 26.55
N ASN A 206 23.64 -20.34 27.00
CA ASN A 206 24.09 -21.23 28.05
C ASN A 206 24.98 -22.30 27.41
N ARG A 207 26.30 -22.16 27.56
CA ARG A 207 27.24 -23.28 27.46
C ARG A 207 27.07 -24.10 28.74
N GLN A 208 26.63 -25.35 28.62
CA GLN A 208 26.83 -26.34 29.66
C GLN A 208 28.20 -26.97 29.43
N ASP A 209 29.14 -26.66 30.31
CA ASP A 209 30.21 -27.58 30.69
C ASP A 209 29.62 -28.52 31.75
N GLY A 210 29.82 -29.83 31.56
CA GLY A 210 29.35 -30.90 32.45
C GLY A 210 29.39 -32.26 31.76
#